data_AF-A0A366S8G8-F1
#
_entry.id   AF-A0A366S8G8-F1
#
_cell.length_a   1.000
_cell.length_b   1.000
_cell.length_c   1.000
_cell.angle_alpha   90.00
_cell.angle_beta   90.00
_cell.angle_gamma   90.00
#
_symmetry.space_group_name_H-M   'P 1'
#
loop_
_entity.id
_entity.type
_entity.pdbx_description
1 polymer ?
#
loop_
_entity_poly.entity_id
_entity_poly.type
_entity_poly.pdbx_seq_one_letter_code
_entity_poly.pdbx_strand_id
1 'polypeptide(L)'
;MKPSPFTFDTRADTVLILRNPNTAQKEECEIQTDSEPEYERLNEAGFGESKTRRDSPMTLDNDQKYPRGALEDTQVEFRVSSRHLSLASPVFRAMLESKFKESQLNEQGLYEVQASEWDAEAFVILLDIIHGHHRDVPKRISVEILSNIAIIVDYYGCHEIMEFVLTAWLTYLGEPEEFVKEDPLRWLFISWVFRQEALFTVATKMLLLYDNGEYVVDLPIPQPILDKVDDKRQYYATGLFNEADASTWPINSQTSRTLRWMDS
;
A
#
# COMPACT_ATOMS: atom_id res chain seq x y z
N MET A 1 28.24 20.38 7.20
CA MET A 1 27.14 19.44 6.91
C MET A 1 26.50 19.88 5.61
N LYS A 2 26.31 18.97 4.65
CA LYS A 2 25.46 19.27 3.49
C LYS A 2 24.04 19.53 4.03
N PRO A 3 23.33 20.58 3.60
CA PRO A 3 21.95 20.79 4.01
C PRO A 3 21.12 19.57 3.59
N SER A 4 20.24 19.09 4.47
CA SER A 4 19.28 18.04 4.10
C SER A 4 18.46 18.53 2.89
N PRO A 5 18.24 17.68 1.87
CA PRO A 5 17.42 18.05 0.72
C PRO A 5 15.94 18.27 1.10
N PHE A 6 15.50 17.81 2.27
CA PHE A 6 14.11 17.92 2.71
C PHE A 6 13.95 18.92 3.86
N THR A 7 13.54 20.14 3.51
CA THR A 7 13.15 21.17 4.48
C THR A 7 11.69 21.53 4.30
N PHE A 8 10.86 21.15 5.29
CA PHE A 8 9.42 21.43 5.33
C PHE A 8 9.09 22.71 6.09
N ASP A 9 9.97 23.18 6.98
CA ASP A 9 9.81 24.46 7.66
C ASP A 9 11.12 25.24 7.62
N THR A 10 11.07 26.47 7.09
CA THR A 10 12.22 27.41 7.10
C THR A 10 12.68 27.79 8.51
N ARG A 11 11.81 27.60 9.50
CA ARG A 11 12.05 27.81 10.94
C ARG A 11 12.02 26.49 11.72
N ALA A 12 12.29 25.37 11.04
CA ALA A 12 12.32 24.05 11.65
C ALA A 12 13.12 24.04 12.96
N ASP A 13 12.48 23.54 14.01
CA ASP A 13 13.05 23.32 15.35
C ASP A 13 13.26 21.84 15.65
N THR A 14 12.93 20.96 14.69
CA THR A 14 13.04 19.50 14.82
C THR A 14 13.74 18.91 13.59
N VAL A 15 14.63 17.95 13.86
CA VAL A 15 15.19 17.04 12.86
C VAL A 15 14.52 15.69 13.03
N LEU A 16 13.84 15.24 12.00
CA LEU A 16 13.28 13.89 11.95
C LEU A 16 14.20 13.02 11.10
N ILE A 17 14.66 11.89 11.65
CA ILE A 17 15.62 10.99 10.99
C ILE A 17 14.91 9.67 10.69
N LEU A 18 14.72 9.37 9.40
CA LEU A 18 14.21 8.08 8.93
C LEU A 18 15.39 7.14 8.64
N ARG A 19 15.51 6.05 9.40
CA ARG A 19 16.52 5.01 9.21
C ARG A 19 15.97 3.87 8.37
N ASN A 20 16.81 3.26 7.54
CA ASN A 20 16.46 2.13 6.69
C ASN A 20 15.17 2.36 5.89
N PRO A 21 15.06 3.43 5.07
CA PRO A 21 13.86 3.65 4.28
C PRO A 21 13.61 2.48 3.32
N ASN A 22 12.33 2.22 3.04
CA ASN A 22 11.85 1.26 2.05
C ASN A 22 12.26 -0.21 2.32
N THR A 23 12.39 -0.63 3.58
CA THR A 23 12.83 -2.00 3.93
C THR A 23 11.92 -3.08 3.31
N ALA A 24 10.60 -2.94 3.43
CA ALA A 24 9.65 -3.91 2.86
C ALA A 24 9.83 -4.10 1.33
N GLN A 25 10.10 -3.02 0.59
CA GLN A 25 10.34 -3.08 -0.86
C GLN A 25 11.67 -3.75 -1.21
N LYS A 26 12.69 -3.64 -0.36
CA LYS A 26 13.99 -4.31 -0.57
C LYS A 26 13.83 -5.82 -0.43
N GLU A 27 13.09 -6.27 0.58
CA GLU A 27 12.82 -7.69 0.79
C GLU A 27 12.03 -8.30 -0.37
N GLU A 28 11.02 -7.59 -0.89
CA GLU A 28 10.26 -8.03 -2.08
C GLU A 28 11.14 -8.11 -3.36
N CYS A 29 12.03 -7.14 -3.58
CA CYS A 29 12.96 -7.17 -4.71
C CYS A 29 13.99 -8.30 -4.62
N GLU A 30 14.52 -8.56 -3.42
CA GLU A 30 15.49 -9.64 -3.17
C GLU A 30 14.87 -11.03 -3.44
N ILE A 31 13.62 -11.25 -3.02
CA ILE A 31 12.86 -12.48 -3.29
C ILE A 31 12.61 -12.68 -4.79
N GLN A 32 12.35 -11.60 -5.54
CA GLN A 32 12.18 -11.68 -7.00
C GLN A 32 13.47 -12.00 -7.74
N THR A 33 14.63 -11.51 -7.29
CA THR A 33 15.94 -11.80 -7.92
C THR A 33 16.43 -13.22 -7.72
N ASP A 34 16.10 -13.87 -6.60
CA ASP A 34 16.48 -15.28 -6.33
C ASP A 34 15.63 -16.30 -7.10
N SER A 35 14.55 -15.83 -7.74
CA SER A 35 13.59 -16.66 -8.48
C SER A 35 13.86 -16.71 -9.99
N GLU A 36 14.84 -15.96 -10.49
CA GLU A 36 15.15 -15.90 -11.93
C GLU A 36 16.00 -17.12 -12.35
N PRO A 37 15.47 -18.06 -13.15
CA PRO A 37 16.20 -19.27 -13.49
C PRO A 37 17.42 -18.96 -14.40
N GLU A 38 18.56 -19.59 -14.11
CA GLU A 38 19.87 -19.36 -14.76
C GLU A 38 19.90 -19.39 -16.30
N TYR A 39 18.84 -19.83 -16.98
CA TYR A 39 18.79 -19.91 -18.44
C TYR A 39 18.51 -18.58 -19.15
N GLU A 40 18.01 -17.54 -18.47
CA GLU A 40 17.76 -16.23 -19.13
C GLU A 40 19.01 -15.34 -19.22
N ARG A 41 20.07 -15.65 -18.45
CA ARG A 41 21.32 -14.86 -18.43
C ARG A 41 22.22 -14.98 -19.68
N LEU A 42 21.86 -15.81 -20.66
CA LEU A 42 22.70 -16.10 -21.84
C LEU A 42 22.25 -15.42 -23.14
N ASN A 43 21.18 -14.60 -23.13
CA ASN A 43 20.63 -14.03 -24.38
C ASN A 43 20.70 -12.50 -24.47
N GLU A 44 21.69 -11.85 -23.87
CA GLU A 44 21.99 -10.44 -24.13
C GLU A 44 23.26 -10.28 -24.98
N ALA A 45 23.17 -10.72 -26.23
CA ALA A 45 24.06 -10.27 -27.28
C ALA A 45 23.24 -10.07 -28.57
N GLY A 46 22.61 -8.91 -28.71
CA GLY A 46 22.27 -8.35 -30.01
C GLY A 46 20.81 -7.95 -30.24
N PHE A 47 20.69 -6.75 -30.79
CA PHE A 47 19.55 -6.14 -31.49
C PHE A 47 18.40 -5.61 -30.64
N GLY A 48 18.38 -4.27 -30.58
CA GLY A 48 17.21 -3.52 -30.17
C GLY A 48 16.09 -3.64 -31.19
N GLU A 49 14.86 -3.65 -30.68
CA GLU A 49 13.74 -2.93 -31.24
C GLU A 49 12.61 -2.83 -30.22
N SER A 50 11.93 -1.70 -30.29
CA SER A 50 10.87 -1.25 -29.41
C SER A 50 9.75 -2.28 -29.24
N LYS A 51 9.49 -2.71 -28.00
CA LYS A 51 8.19 -3.26 -27.62
C LYS A 51 7.42 -2.17 -26.88
N THR A 52 6.45 -1.62 -27.60
CA THR A 52 5.37 -0.74 -27.14
C THR A 52 4.79 -1.24 -25.81
N ARG A 53 5.07 -0.47 -24.76
CA ARG A 53 4.44 -0.56 -23.44
C ARG A 53 2.97 -0.19 -23.64
N ARG A 54 2.06 -1.13 -23.35
CA ARG A 54 0.62 -0.86 -23.29
C ARG A 54 0.38 0.24 -22.27
N ASP A 55 -0.39 1.24 -22.66
CA ASP A 55 -0.78 2.38 -21.83
C ASP A 55 -1.51 1.91 -20.57
N SER A 56 -0.81 1.91 -19.43
CA SER A 56 -1.47 1.89 -18.11
C SER A 56 -2.03 3.30 -17.85
N PRO A 57 -3.29 3.45 -17.41
CA PRO A 57 -3.94 4.75 -17.25
C PRO A 57 -3.50 5.47 -15.96
N MET A 58 -2.20 5.54 -15.68
CA MET A 58 -1.64 6.28 -14.53
C MET A 58 -0.19 6.70 -14.86
N THR A 59 -0.03 7.74 -15.66
CA THR A 59 1.23 8.46 -15.75
C THR A 59 1.28 9.53 -14.66
N LEU A 60 2.29 9.45 -13.80
CA LEU A 60 2.58 10.40 -12.74
C LEU A 60 3.24 11.64 -13.36
N ASP A 61 2.64 12.82 -13.21
CA ASP A 61 3.21 14.09 -13.72
C ASP A 61 4.33 14.66 -12.83
N ASN A 62 4.79 13.95 -11.78
CA ASN A 62 5.68 14.55 -10.76
C ASN A 62 6.85 13.67 -10.28
N ASP A 63 7.36 12.79 -11.14
CA ASP A 63 8.42 11.82 -10.81
C ASP A 63 9.77 12.41 -10.35
N GLN A 64 9.97 13.73 -10.39
CA GLN A 64 11.24 14.36 -10.00
C GLN A 64 11.34 14.83 -8.54
N LYS A 65 10.24 14.90 -7.77
CA LYS A 65 10.29 15.44 -6.40
C LYS A 65 10.55 14.38 -5.32
N TYR A 66 10.15 13.14 -5.57
CA TYR A 66 10.24 12.04 -4.62
C TYR A 66 11.35 11.07 -5.05
N PRO A 67 12.22 10.62 -4.14
CA PRO A 67 13.30 9.71 -4.49
C PRO A 67 12.72 8.33 -4.83
N ARG A 68 12.41 8.12 -6.10
CA ARG A 68 11.97 6.83 -6.67
C ARG A 68 13.22 6.04 -7.07
N GLY A 69 13.96 5.51 -6.09
CA GLY A 69 15.18 4.76 -6.31
C GLY A 69 16.01 4.61 -5.03
N ALA A 70 16.68 3.46 -4.88
CA ALA A 70 17.46 3.08 -3.71
C ALA A 70 18.33 4.23 -3.19
N LEU A 71 17.91 4.82 -2.06
CA LEU A 71 18.72 5.76 -1.31
C LEU A 71 19.96 4.97 -0.83
N GLU A 72 21.12 5.28 -1.41
CA GLU A 72 22.41 4.73 -0.99
C GLU A 72 22.74 5.12 0.47
N ASP A 73 22.06 6.13 1.01
CA ASP A 73 22.13 6.53 2.41
C ASP A 73 21.18 5.68 3.27
N THR A 74 21.71 5.06 4.32
CA THR A 74 20.94 4.30 5.32
C THR A 74 19.97 5.17 6.13
N GLN A 75 20.01 6.49 5.96
CA GLN A 75 19.18 7.44 6.69
C GLN A 75 18.81 8.67 5.84
N VAL A 76 17.61 9.20 6.08
CA VAL A 76 17.11 10.46 5.49
C VAL A 76 16.76 11.43 6.62
N GLU A 77 17.29 12.64 6.56
CA GLU A 77 16.95 13.71 7.51
C GLU A 77 15.87 14.63 6.93
N PHE A 78 14.92 15.03 7.76
CA PHE A 78 13.87 16.00 7.42
C PHE A 78 13.90 17.16 8.43
N ARG A 79 13.90 18.41 7.93
CA ARG A 79 13.76 19.62 8.77
C ARG A 79 12.29 19.98 8.87
N VAL A 80 11.72 19.81 10.05
CA VAL A 80 10.28 19.88 10.30
C VAL A 80 9.96 20.74 11.53
N SER A 81 8.69 21.09 11.68
CA SER A 81 8.18 21.88 12.81
C SER A 81 7.59 20.97 13.89
N SER A 82 8.13 21.05 15.11
CA SER A 82 7.61 20.33 16.29
C SER A 82 6.12 20.60 16.49
N ARG A 83 5.69 21.85 16.25
CA ARG A 83 4.30 22.28 16.43
C ARG A 83 3.35 21.66 15.42
N HIS A 84 3.73 21.58 14.14
CA HIS A 84 2.91 20.92 13.13
C HIS A 84 2.79 19.42 13.40
N LEU A 85 3.90 18.76 13.75
CA LEU A 85 3.91 17.35 14.13
C LEU A 85 3.01 17.09 15.35
N SER A 86 3.19 17.85 16.44
CA SER A 86 2.41 17.70 17.67
C SER A 86 0.93 18.02 17.50
N LEU A 87 0.58 18.96 16.60
CA LEU A 87 -0.81 19.26 16.31
C LEU A 87 -1.48 18.09 15.54
N ALA A 88 -0.79 17.56 14.53
CA ALA A 88 -1.31 16.53 13.65
C ALA A 88 -1.34 15.12 14.26
N SER A 89 -0.45 14.83 15.21
CA SER A 89 -0.26 13.48 15.75
C SER A 89 -0.14 13.47 17.27
N PRO A 90 -0.97 12.68 17.97
CA PRO A 90 -0.80 12.47 19.42
C PRO A 90 0.51 11.74 19.75
N VAL A 91 1.01 10.88 18.85
CA VAL A 91 2.27 10.14 19.04
C VAL A 91 3.47 11.07 18.95
N PHE A 92 3.55 11.91 17.90
CA PHE A 92 4.61 12.92 17.81
C PHE A 92 4.53 13.91 18.98
N ARG A 93 3.32 14.33 19.38
CA ARG A 93 3.13 15.16 20.57
C ARG A 93 3.74 14.52 21.81
N ALA A 94 3.42 13.24 22.06
CA ALA A 94 3.96 12.51 23.19
C ALA A 94 5.50 12.39 23.11
N MET A 95 6.07 12.14 21.94
CA MET A 95 7.53 12.10 21.75
C MET A 95 8.18 13.44 22.12
N LEU A 96 7.61 14.56 21.67
CA LEU A 96 8.17 15.90 21.82
C LEU A 96 7.90 16.56 23.19
N GLU A 97 6.80 16.21 23.87
CA GLU A 97 6.39 16.83 25.14
C GLU A 97 6.74 16.01 26.39
N SER A 98 7.11 14.74 26.23
CA SER A 98 7.44 13.84 27.35
C SER A 98 8.83 14.08 27.94
N LYS A 99 9.31 13.21 28.82
CA LYS A 99 10.70 13.20 29.32
C LYS A 99 11.61 12.24 28.54
N PHE A 100 11.21 11.84 27.34
CA PHE A 100 12.03 10.97 26.49
C PHE A 100 13.22 11.72 25.90
N LYS A 101 14.07 11.03 25.13
CA LYS A 101 15.28 11.65 24.56
C LYS A 101 14.91 12.67 23.48
N GLU A 102 13.82 12.41 22.78
CA GLU A 102 13.28 13.17 21.67
C GLU A 102 12.80 14.57 22.10
N SER A 103 12.43 14.74 23.38
CA SER A 103 12.06 16.04 23.96
C SER A 103 13.24 16.84 24.49
N GLN A 104 14.47 16.30 24.38
CA GLN A 104 15.70 17.02 24.70
C GLN A 104 16.29 17.62 23.41
N LEU A 105 16.76 18.85 23.51
CA LEU A 105 17.46 19.49 22.40
C LEU A 105 18.85 18.85 22.24
N ASN A 106 19.22 18.56 20.99
CA ASN A 106 20.57 18.13 20.64
C ASN A 106 21.58 19.30 20.73
N GLU A 107 22.85 19.02 20.40
CA GLU A 107 23.94 20.01 20.45
C GLU A 107 23.68 21.22 19.55
N GLN A 108 22.83 21.07 18.54
CA GLN A 108 22.43 22.13 17.60
C GLN A 108 21.18 22.90 18.06
N GLY A 109 20.61 22.57 19.22
CA GLY A 109 19.41 23.22 19.76
C GLY A 109 18.12 22.78 19.08
N LEU A 110 18.07 21.58 18.52
CA LEU A 110 16.90 21.02 17.81
C LEU A 110 16.39 19.75 18.51
N TYR A 111 15.08 19.51 18.44
CA TYR A 111 14.54 18.21 18.80
C TYR A 111 14.98 17.16 17.77
N GLU A 112 15.22 15.93 18.22
CA GLU A 112 15.59 14.82 17.34
C GLU A 112 14.54 13.71 17.48
N VAL A 113 13.80 13.46 16.39
CA VAL A 113 12.80 12.39 16.33
C VAL A 113 13.32 11.28 15.44
N GLN A 114 13.29 10.06 15.95
CA GLN A 114 13.73 8.87 15.22
C GLN A 114 12.52 8.14 14.62
N ALA A 115 12.64 7.78 13.34
CA ALA A 115 11.73 6.92 12.62
C ALA A 115 12.55 5.85 11.89
N SER A 116 11.93 4.72 11.56
CA SER A 116 12.62 3.64 10.86
C SER A 116 11.68 2.90 9.93
N GLU A 117 12.23 2.36 8.84
CA GLU A 117 11.59 1.33 7.99
C GLU A 117 10.36 1.79 7.21
N TRP A 118 9.96 3.06 7.34
CA TRP A 118 8.92 3.66 6.53
C TRP A 118 9.32 3.77 5.06
N ASP A 119 8.30 3.68 4.20
CA ASP A 119 8.41 4.10 2.81
C ASP A 119 8.70 5.62 2.77
N ALA A 120 9.80 6.00 2.13
CA ALA A 120 10.28 7.37 2.09
C ALA A 120 9.35 8.29 1.28
N GLU A 121 8.77 7.81 0.17
CA GLU A 121 7.85 8.60 -0.65
C GLU A 121 6.56 8.88 0.12
N ALA A 122 5.96 7.84 0.72
CA ALA A 122 4.79 7.95 1.58
C ALA A 122 5.03 8.93 2.74
N PHE A 123 6.19 8.84 3.39
CA PHE A 123 6.50 9.69 4.53
C PHE A 123 6.70 11.16 4.15
N VAL A 124 7.36 11.44 3.01
CA VAL A 124 7.49 12.82 2.49
C VAL A 124 6.11 13.39 2.16
N ILE A 125 5.23 12.63 1.50
CA ILE A 125 3.87 13.07 1.19
C ILE A 125 3.10 13.41 2.48
N LEU A 126 3.18 12.55 3.49
CA LEU A 126 2.53 12.81 4.78
C LEU A 126 3.09 14.06 5.46
N LEU A 127 4.40 14.28 5.42
CA LEU A 127 5.02 15.49 5.96
C LEU A 127 4.60 16.75 5.19
N ASP A 128 4.44 16.69 3.87
CA ASP A 128 3.88 17.80 3.07
C ASP A 128 2.44 18.11 3.52
N ILE A 129 1.61 17.09 3.79
CA ILE A 129 0.25 17.27 4.31
C ILE A 129 0.27 17.90 5.70
N ILE A 130 1.10 17.39 6.63
CA ILE A 130 1.22 17.91 8.01
C ILE A 130 1.64 19.39 8.01
N HIS A 131 2.51 19.80 7.09
CA HIS A 131 3.00 21.19 7.00
C HIS A 131 2.14 22.09 6.09
N GLY A 132 1.04 21.58 5.55
CA GLY A 132 0.12 22.37 4.71
C GLY A 132 0.65 22.68 3.31
N HIS A 133 1.65 21.93 2.83
CA HIS A 133 2.23 22.04 1.49
C HIS A 133 1.33 21.36 0.43
N HIS A 134 0.02 21.64 0.45
CA HIS A 134 -0.95 20.94 -0.41
C HIS A 134 -0.71 21.11 -1.93
N ARG A 135 0.08 22.11 -2.35
CA ARG A 135 0.49 22.27 -3.76
C ARG A 135 1.48 21.20 -4.20
N ASP A 136 2.22 20.65 -3.25
CA ASP A 136 3.25 19.66 -3.47
C ASP A 136 2.71 18.23 -3.33
N VAL A 137 1.58 18.06 -2.62
CA VAL A 137 0.89 16.77 -2.49
C VAL A 137 0.42 16.29 -3.89
N PRO A 138 0.73 15.04 -4.30
CA PRO A 138 0.32 14.51 -5.59
C PRO A 138 -1.20 14.54 -5.76
N LYS A 139 -1.69 14.87 -6.96
CA LYS A 139 -3.14 14.84 -7.26
C LYS A 139 -3.68 13.42 -7.45
N ARG A 140 -2.80 12.50 -7.84
CA ARG A 140 -3.07 11.08 -8.04
C ARG A 140 -2.04 10.29 -7.24
N ILE A 141 -2.45 9.16 -6.72
CA ILE A 141 -1.61 8.30 -5.89
C ILE A 141 -1.87 6.84 -6.26
N SER A 142 -0.81 6.04 -6.30
CA SER A 142 -0.92 4.59 -6.43
C SER A 142 -1.50 4.00 -5.14
N VAL A 143 -2.23 2.88 -5.25
CA VAL A 143 -2.71 2.12 -4.09
C VAL A 143 -1.57 1.67 -3.16
N GLU A 144 -0.39 1.40 -3.74
CA GLU A 144 0.83 1.02 -3.01
C GLU A 144 1.29 2.10 -2.03
N ILE A 145 1.60 3.30 -2.54
CA ILE A 145 1.96 4.45 -1.70
C ILE A 145 0.82 4.83 -0.75
N LEU A 146 -0.45 4.77 -1.16
CA LEU A 146 -1.59 5.10 -0.29
C LEU A 146 -1.69 4.18 0.92
N SER A 147 -1.45 2.87 0.76
CA SER A 147 -1.43 1.98 1.92
C SER A 147 -0.21 2.22 2.81
N ASN A 148 0.96 2.56 2.24
CA ASN A 148 2.13 2.91 3.03
C ASN A 148 1.87 4.18 3.86
N ILE A 149 1.16 5.17 3.29
CA ILE A 149 0.64 6.31 4.04
C ILE A 149 -0.33 5.84 5.13
N ALA A 150 -1.25 4.92 4.83
CA ALA A 150 -2.20 4.40 5.82
C ALA A 150 -1.50 3.71 7.01
N ILE A 151 -0.43 2.93 6.78
CA ILE A 151 0.40 2.34 7.85
C ILE A 151 0.97 3.43 8.75
N ILE A 152 1.59 4.46 8.15
CA ILE A 152 2.22 5.55 8.89
C ILE A 152 1.16 6.36 9.66
N VAL A 153 -0.01 6.60 9.04
CA VAL A 153 -1.13 7.34 9.65
C VAL A 153 -1.72 6.60 10.84
N ASP A 154 -1.93 5.29 10.72
CA ASP A 154 -2.41 4.47 11.83
C ASP A 154 -1.40 4.48 12.99
N TYR A 155 -0.12 4.30 12.68
CA TYR A 155 0.97 4.31 13.66
C TYR A 155 1.05 5.64 14.43
N TYR A 156 1.10 6.78 13.73
CA TYR A 156 1.22 8.09 14.37
C TYR A 156 -0.13 8.68 14.81
N GLY A 157 -1.25 8.06 14.46
CA GLY A 157 -2.59 8.52 14.81
C GLY A 157 -3.02 9.82 14.14
N CYS A 158 -2.49 10.16 12.95
CA CYS A 158 -2.78 11.40 12.23
C CYS A 158 -3.92 11.26 11.20
N HIS A 159 -5.03 10.65 11.59
CA HIS A 159 -6.16 10.36 10.69
C HIS A 159 -6.90 11.61 10.22
N GLU A 160 -7.06 12.61 11.11
CA GLU A 160 -7.88 13.81 10.86
C GLU A 160 -7.35 14.65 9.69
N ILE A 161 -6.03 14.78 9.55
CA ILE A 161 -5.41 15.54 8.46
C ILE A 161 -5.60 14.90 7.09
N MET A 162 -5.98 13.61 7.05
CA MET A 162 -6.14 12.85 5.80
C MET A 162 -7.55 12.93 5.22
N GLU A 163 -8.56 13.41 5.96
CA GLU A 163 -9.97 13.34 5.57
C GLU A 163 -10.24 13.97 4.19
N PHE A 164 -9.81 15.21 4.00
CA PHE A 164 -9.99 15.92 2.73
C PHE A 164 -9.06 15.41 1.62
N VAL A 165 -7.82 15.02 1.97
CA VAL A 165 -6.83 14.55 1.00
C VAL A 165 -7.25 13.20 0.41
N LEU A 166 -7.69 12.27 1.26
CA LEU A 166 -8.20 10.98 0.84
C LEU A 166 -9.43 11.15 -0.06
N THR A 167 -10.39 12.00 0.34
CA THR A 167 -11.57 12.29 -0.48
C THR A 167 -11.16 12.77 -1.88
N ALA A 168 -10.21 13.70 -1.97
CA ALA A 168 -9.71 14.19 -3.24
C ALA A 168 -9.08 13.07 -4.09
N TRP A 169 -8.23 12.20 -3.52
CA TRP A 169 -7.64 11.08 -4.25
C TRP A 169 -8.70 10.08 -4.74
N LEU A 170 -9.67 9.72 -3.90
CA LEU A 170 -10.73 8.78 -4.27
C LEU A 170 -11.58 9.29 -5.44
N THR A 171 -11.82 10.61 -5.54
CA THR A 171 -12.60 11.17 -6.67
C THR A 171 -11.96 10.95 -8.04
N TYR A 172 -10.65 10.66 -8.11
CA TYR A 172 -9.96 10.38 -9.38
C TYR A 172 -9.99 8.90 -9.79
N LEU A 173 -10.42 7.99 -8.90
CA LEU A 173 -10.38 6.55 -9.14
C LEU A 173 -11.63 5.99 -9.82
N GLY A 174 -12.70 6.78 -9.92
CA GLY A 174 -13.96 6.35 -10.52
C GLY A 174 -14.79 5.47 -9.60
N GLU A 175 -15.45 4.45 -10.16
CA GLU A 175 -16.33 3.56 -9.41
C GLU A 175 -15.53 2.59 -8.51
N PRO A 176 -15.85 2.47 -7.21
CA PRO A 176 -15.17 1.58 -6.26
C PRO A 176 -14.92 0.17 -6.76
N GLU A 177 -15.91 -0.47 -7.38
CA GLU A 177 -15.81 -1.83 -7.86
C GLU A 177 -14.72 -2.02 -8.91
N GLU A 178 -14.40 -0.99 -9.69
CA GLU A 178 -13.43 -1.10 -10.78
C GLU A 178 -12.00 -1.11 -10.27
N PHE A 179 -11.66 -0.26 -9.31
CA PHE A 179 -10.29 -0.16 -8.79
C PHE A 179 -10.05 -1.08 -7.58
N VAL A 180 -11.09 -1.41 -6.81
CA VAL A 180 -10.94 -2.30 -5.64
C VAL A 180 -10.66 -3.74 -6.06
N LYS A 181 -11.19 -4.20 -7.20
CA LYS A 181 -10.99 -5.57 -7.68
C LYS A 181 -9.53 -5.92 -7.97
N GLU A 182 -8.69 -4.92 -8.24
CA GLU A 182 -7.28 -5.12 -8.60
C GLU A 182 -6.43 -5.52 -7.39
N ASP A 183 -6.75 -4.94 -6.21
CA ASP A 183 -6.11 -5.29 -4.94
C ASP A 183 -7.10 -5.18 -3.77
N PRO A 184 -8.03 -6.13 -3.64
CA PRO A 184 -9.09 -6.06 -2.64
C PRO A 184 -8.57 -6.01 -1.20
N LEU A 185 -7.46 -6.69 -0.92
CA LEU A 185 -6.93 -6.78 0.45
C LEU A 185 -6.29 -5.45 0.88
N ARG A 186 -5.56 -4.79 -0.01
CA ARG A 186 -5.00 -3.47 0.26
C ARG A 186 -6.09 -2.40 0.42
N TRP A 187 -7.16 -2.49 -0.38
CA TRP A 187 -8.33 -1.63 -0.19
C TRP A 187 -9.12 -1.94 1.09
N LEU A 188 -9.16 -3.20 1.54
CA LEU A 188 -9.70 -3.55 2.85
C LEU A 188 -8.90 -2.86 3.96
N PHE A 189 -7.57 -2.90 3.90
CA PHE A 189 -6.71 -2.23 4.87
C PHE A 189 -6.89 -0.70 4.86
N ILE A 190 -6.80 -0.06 3.69
CA ILE A 190 -6.95 1.39 3.53
C ILE A 190 -8.31 1.83 4.08
N SER A 191 -9.38 1.14 3.68
CA SER A 191 -10.74 1.48 4.13
C SER A 191 -10.96 1.26 5.62
N TRP A 192 -10.28 0.27 6.22
CA TRP A 192 -10.30 0.05 7.67
C TRP A 192 -9.61 1.19 8.42
N VAL A 193 -8.37 1.56 8.06
CA VAL A 193 -7.62 2.66 8.69
C VAL A 193 -8.41 3.97 8.62
N PHE A 194 -8.90 4.33 7.43
CA PHE A 194 -9.59 5.60 7.20
C PHE A 194 -11.10 5.55 7.45
N ARG A 195 -11.63 4.45 8.01
CA ARG A 195 -13.05 4.27 8.33
C ARG A 195 -14.00 4.54 7.15
N GLN A 196 -13.60 4.12 5.94
CA GLN A 196 -14.39 4.27 4.72
C GLN A 196 -15.35 3.08 4.56
N GLU A 197 -16.53 3.14 5.17
CA GLU A 197 -17.49 2.02 5.21
C GLU A 197 -17.90 1.49 3.83
N ALA A 198 -18.10 2.39 2.86
CA ALA A 198 -18.47 2.01 1.49
C ALA A 198 -17.35 1.19 0.82
N LEU A 199 -16.11 1.67 0.90
CA LEU A 199 -14.96 0.96 0.34
C LEU A 199 -14.69 -0.34 1.09
N PHE A 200 -14.85 -0.38 2.40
CA PHE A 200 -14.69 -1.59 3.21
C PHE A 200 -15.68 -2.67 2.79
N THR A 201 -16.92 -2.27 2.50
CA THR A 201 -17.96 -3.18 2.00
C THR A 201 -17.61 -3.74 0.63
N VAL A 202 -17.16 -2.87 -0.29
CA VAL A 202 -16.76 -3.29 -1.65
C VAL A 202 -15.55 -4.22 -1.59
N ALA A 203 -14.51 -3.87 -0.82
CA ALA A 203 -13.31 -4.69 -0.63
C ALA A 203 -13.63 -6.07 -0.05
N THR A 204 -14.42 -6.11 1.03
CA THR A 204 -14.88 -7.37 1.62
C THR A 204 -15.65 -8.21 0.60
N LYS A 205 -16.53 -7.61 -0.21
CA LYS A 205 -17.27 -8.32 -1.26
C LYS A 205 -16.33 -8.88 -2.32
N MET A 206 -15.33 -8.12 -2.76
CA MET A 206 -14.37 -8.58 -3.77
C MET A 206 -13.52 -9.75 -3.25
N LEU A 207 -13.07 -9.69 -1.99
CA LEU A 207 -12.36 -10.79 -1.34
C LEU A 207 -13.22 -12.07 -1.27
N LEU A 208 -14.49 -11.95 -0.91
CA LEU A 208 -15.39 -13.11 -0.88
C LEU A 208 -15.64 -13.75 -2.25
N LEU A 209 -15.54 -12.97 -3.34
CA LEU A 209 -15.86 -13.43 -4.69
C LEU A 209 -14.66 -13.97 -5.47
N TYR A 210 -13.47 -13.37 -5.30
CA TYR A 210 -12.35 -13.56 -6.22
C TYR A 210 -11.06 -14.06 -5.58
N ASP A 211 -10.94 -13.96 -4.27
CA ASP A 211 -9.73 -14.35 -3.58
C ASP A 211 -9.81 -15.85 -3.21
N ASN A 212 -8.67 -16.51 -2.99
CA ASN A 212 -8.59 -17.94 -2.64
C ASN A 212 -8.35 -18.19 -1.13
N GLY A 213 -8.16 -17.14 -0.33
CA GLY A 213 -7.93 -17.21 1.12
C GLY A 213 -6.45 -17.31 1.48
N GLU A 214 -5.54 -17.22 0.50
CA GLU A 214 -4.10 -17.24 0.72
C GLU A 214 -3.58 -15.79 0.78
N TYR A 215 -3.77 -15.15 1.93
CA TYR A 215 -3.23 -13.80 2.12
C TYR A 215 -1.73 -13.88 2.40
N VAL A 216 -0.90 -13.58 1.39
CA VAL A 216 0.53 -13.32 1.57
C VAL A 216 0.74 -11.81 1.41
N VAL A 217 0.38 -11.05 2.44
CA VAL A 217 0.42 -9.59 2.35
C VAL A 217 0.97 -9.00 3.64
N ASP A 218 2.01 -8.18 3.53
CA ASP A 218 2.68 -7.48 4.63
C ASP A 218 1.91 -6.24 5.12
N LEU A 219 0.58 -6.33 5.12
CA LEU A 219 -0.29 -5.25 5.61
C LEU A 219 -0.71 -5.56 7.05
N PRO A 220 -0.66 -4.57 7.97
CA PRO A 220 -1.03 -4.75 9.37
C PRO A 220 -2.55 -4.76 9.54
N ILE A 221 -3.24 -5.67 8.86
CA ILE A 221 -4.69 -5.87 8.99
C ILE A 221 -4.94 -6.65 10.29
N PRO A 222 -5.85 -6.18 11.16
CA PRO A 222 -6.22 -6.93 12.35
C PRO A 222 -6.74 -8.34 11.99
N GLN A 223 -6.14 -9.37 12.58
CA GLN A 223 -6.55 -10.77 12.38
C GLN A 223 -8.06 -11.02 12.55
N PRO A 224 -8.77 -10.41 13.55
CA PRO A 224 -10.21 -10.59 13.67
C PRO A 224 -11.05 -10.11 12.48
N ILE A 225 -10.48 -9.25 11.63
CA ILE A 225 -11.12 -8.85 10.36
C ILE A 225 -10.93 -9.96 9.33
N LEU A 226 -9.70 -10.45 9.15
CA LEU A 226 -9.39 -11.54 8.23
C LEU A 226 -10.16 -12.81 8.58
N ASP A 227 -10.17 -13.20 9.86
CA ASP A 227 -10.92 -14.35 10.37
C ASP A 227 -12.40 -14.27 9.96
N LYS A 228 -13.02 -13.09 10.10
CA LYS A 228 -14.43 -12.89 9.73
C LYS A 228 -14.66 -12.96 8.22
N VAL A 229 -13.70 -12.53 7.42
CA VAL A 229 -13.78 -12.66 5.95
C VAL A 229 -13.69 -14.14 5.58
N ASP A 230 -12.78 -14.88 6.20
CA ASP A 230 -12.58 -16.31 5.94
C ASP A 230 -13.75 -17.17 6.44
N ASP A 231 -14.27 -16.91 7.64
CA ASP A 231 -15.45 -17.57 8.17
C ASP A 231 -16.64 -17.44 7.21
N LYS A 232 -16.87 -16.22 6.69
CA LYS A 232 -17.94 -15.96 5.72
C LYS A 232 -17.68 -16.67 4.40
N ARG A 233 -16.44 -16.65 3.92
CA ARG A 233 -16.04 -17.33 2.68
C ARG A 233 -16.31 -18.83 2.77
N GLN A 234 -15.87 -19.47 3.85
CA GLN A 234 -16.10 -20.89 4.11
C GLN A 234 -17.58 -21.22 4.25
N TYR A 235 -18.36 -20.36 4.91
CA TYR A 235 -19.81 -20.49 5.01
C TYR A 235 -20.48 -20.51 3.62
N TYR A 236 -20.16 -19.56 2.75
CA TYR A 236 -20.73 -19.51 1.40
C TYR A 236 -20.26 -20.66 0.52
N ALA A 237 -18.98 -21.03 0.59
CA ALA A 237 -18.44 -22.17 -0.14
C ALA A 237 -19.18 -23.47 0.25
N THR A 238 -19.29 -23.74 1.56
CA THR A 238 -19.99 -24.92 2.09
C THR A 238 -21.48 -24.92 1.72
N GLY A 239 -22.13 -23.76 1.74
CA GLY A 239 -23.53 -23.60 1.30
C GLY A 239 -23.72 -23.98 -0.17
N LEU A 240 -22.87 -23.46 -1.06
CA LEU A 240 -22.90 -23.78 -2.49
C LEU A 240 -22.62 -25.25 -2.79
N PHE A 241 -21.65 -25.87 -2.09
CA PHE A 241 -21.37 -27.30 -2.23
C PHE A 241 -22.58 -28.16 -1.79
N ASN A 242 -23.21 -27.83 -0.67
CA ASN A 242 -24.39 -28.54 -0.20
C ASN A 242 -25.60 -28.41 -1.16
N GLU A 243 -25.79 -27.23 -1.75
CA GLU A 243 -26.82 -27.01 -2.77
C GLU A 243 -26.52 -27.75 -4.07
N ALA A 244 -25.26 -27.80 -4.50
CA ALA A 244 -24.82 -28.54 -5.69
C ALA A 244 -24.94 -30.07 -5.50
N ASP A 245 -24.61 -30.60 -4.32
CA ASP A 245 -24.76 -32.02 -3.98
C ASP A 245 -26.25 -32.41 -3.85
N ALA A 246 -27.09 -31.52 -3.31
CA ALA A 246 -28.55 -31.71 -3.32
C ALA A 246 -29.12 -31.66 -4.75
N SER A 247 -28.45 -30.92 -5.65
CA SER A 247 -28.77 -30.80 -7.06
C SER A 247 -28.01 -31.83 -7.90
N THR A 248 -28.11 -33.12 -7.57
CA THR A 248 -27.60 -34.18 -8.45
C THR A 248 -28.18 -34.01 -9.86
N TRP A 249 -27.33 -33.62 -10.82
CA TRP A 249 -27.72 -33.47 -12.21
C TRP A 249 -28.21 -34.83 -12.72
N PRO A 250 -29.41 -34.93 -13.32
CA PRO A 250 -29.82 -36.19 -13.94
C PRO A 250 -28.89 -36.42 -15.13
N ILE A 251 -27.94 -37.35 -14.97
CA ILE A 251 -27.23 -37.94 -16.10
C ILE A 251 -28.31 -38.64 -16.94
N ASN A 252 -28.75 -37.96 -17.99
CA ASN A 252 -29.79 -38.45 -18.87
C ASN A 252 -29.21 -39.64 -19.66
N SER A 253 -29.48 -40.85 -19.16
CA SER A 253 -29.06 -42.13 -19.75
C SER A 253 -29.92 -42.47 -20.96
N GLN A 254 -29.95 -41.58 -21.97
CA GLN A 254 -30.70 -41.79 -23.21
C GLN A 254 -29.95 -41.26 -24.43
N THR A 255 -28.78 -41.85 -24.70
CA THR A 255 -28.22 -41.92 -26.05
C THR A 255 -27.59 -43.29 -26.30
N SER A 256 -28.41 -44.33 -26.20
CA SER A 256 -28.13 -45.59 -26.89
C SER A 256 -28.94 -45.64 -28.17
N ARG A 257 -28.43 -45.01 -29.24
CA ARG A 257 -28.77 -45.39 -30.62
C ARG A 257 -27.68 -44.97 -31.61
N THR A 258 -27.14 -46.02 -32.22
CA THR A 258 -26.58 -46.11 -33.58
C THR A 258 -25.27 -45.38 -33.90
N LEU A 259 -24.20 -46.18 -34.02
CA LEU A 259 -23.37 -46.19 -35.24
C LEU A 259 -22.84 -47.62 -35.46
N ARG A 260 -23.44 -48.26 -36.46
CA ARG A 260 -22.94 -49.45 -37.17
C ARG A 260 -21.91 -48.97 -38.21
N TRP A 261 -21.14 -49.93 -38.75
CA TRP A 261 -20.18 -49.89 -39.90
C TRP A 261 -18.71 -49.80 -39.46
N MET A 262 -17.97 -50.93 -39.52
CA MET A 262 -17.15 -51.48 -40.67
C MET A 262 -15.72 -50.89 -40.59
N ASP A 263 -14.58 -51.60 -40.64
CA ASP A 263 -14.09 -52.86 -41.23
C ASP A 263 -12.84 -53.30 -40.39
N SER A 264 -12.20 -54.48 -40.44
CA SER A 264 -12.07 -55.65 -41.33
C SER A 264 -11.73 -56.88 -40.48
#